data_AF-A0A6G6XC98-F1
#
_entry.id   AF-A0A6G6XC98-F1
#
_cell.length_a   1.000
_cell.length_b   1.000
_cell.length_c   1.000
_cell.angle_alpha   90.00
_cell.angle_beta   90.00
_cell.angle_gamma   90.00
#
_symmetry.space_group_name_H-M   'P 1'
#
loop_
_entity.id
_entity.type
_entity.pdbx_description
1 polymer ?
#
loop_
_entity_poly.entity_id
_entity_poly.type
_entity_poly.pdbx_seq_one_letter_code
_entity_poly.pdbx_strand_id
1 'polypeptide(L)'
;MTLMRFPWSPSIGASLLFALICVPAASAQQSAAPATSREVVQALPTPEVERLRVALQRLAGNPQDLAALVEAGEASLGVEDLDAALGFFGRALELSPSDARAKLGMASVYLRSQRPIQALQMFSEAEQAGVSLEAFLGDWGLAQDLVGNNALAQQSYRKVLETRPDETVRRRLAISLAISGDRAGFEAALLPLLERKDLAAYRARSFGLAILGDTETAGALANQLMPADLASRMAPYLAYMPRLTKAQQAAAANLGIFPRAAEIGRDDPRLAGFATSGNRTATQAGNRLAPRGGAAGPVDASSCQRCCAGAQREPPGTGQPRTIGSQAQRIGSFQRTGRSGRSPGCSAPRRG
;
A
#
# COMPACT_ATOMS: atom_id res chain seq x y z
N MET A 1 41.20 17.18 -37.51
CA MET A 1 42.24 17.96 -36.78
C MET A 1 41.96 17.74 -35.30
N THR A 2 42.77 17.09 -34.47
CA THR A 2 44.13 16.57 -34.59
C THR A 2 44.25 15.47 -33.51
N LEU A 3 44.64 14.27 -33.94
CA LEU A 3 44.95 13.11 -33.09
C LEU A 3 46.35 13.30 -32.49
N MET A 4 46.53 13.05 -31.19
CA MET A 4 47.86 12.80 -30.62
C MET A 4 47.89 11.40 -30.01
N ARG A 5 48.56 10.52 -30.76
CA ARG A 5 49.02 9.17 -30.38
C ARG A 5 50.27 9.31 -29.50
N PHE A 6 50.35 8.57 -28.41
CA PHE A 6 51.59 8.33 -27.67
C PHE A 6 52.24 7.01 -28.14
N PRO A 7 53.57 6.97 -28.39
CA PRO A 7 54.25 5.79 -28.89
C PRO A 7 54.81 4.88 -27.80
N TRP A 8 55.03 3.62 -28.19
CA TRP A 8 55.67 2.53 -27.45
C TRP A 8 57.19 2.43 -27.73
N SER A 9 57.91 1.82 -26.77
CA SER A 9 59.17 1.02 -26.88
C SER A 9 60.54 1.74 -26.79
N PRO A 10 61.68 1.02 -26.54
CA PRO A 10 61.96 0.08 -25.42
C PRO A 10 63.42 0.15 -24.86
N SER A 11 63.72 -0.65 -23.82
CA SER A 11 65.01 -1.32 -23.49
C SER A 11 66.22 -0.57 -22.87
N ILE A 12 66.87 -1.30 -21.93
CA ILE A 12 68.29 -1.37 -21.47
C ILE A 12 68.29 -1.38 -19.92
N GLY A 13 68.61 -2.48 -19.23
CA GLY A 13 69.95 -3.05 -19.03
C GLY A 13 70.31 -2.96 -17.54
N ALA A 14 70.10 -4.05 -16.78
CA ALA A 14 71.13 -4.84 -16.11
C ALA A 14 72.02 -4.09 -15.08
N SER A 15 71.86 -4.44 -13.80
CA SER A 15 72.98 -4.69 -12.88
C SER A 15 72.50 -5.38 -11.60
N LEU A 16 72.97 -6.62 -11.43
CA LEU A 16 72.82 -7.48 -10.26
C LEU A 16 73.70 -6.98 -9.11
N LEU A 17 73.14 -6.90 -7.91
CA LEU A 17 73.87 -6.98 -6.64
C LEU A 17 73.03 -7.83 -5.68
N PHE A 18 73.37 -9.11 -5.61
CA PHE A 18 72.72 -10.11 -4.77
C PHE A 18 73.39 -10.10 -3.39
N ALA A 19 72.75 -9.47 -2.40
CA ALA A 19 73.15 -9.57 -1.01
C ALA A 19 72.47 -10.80 -0.39
N LEU A 20 73.27 -11.82 -0.03
CA LEU A 20 72.82 -12.98 0.73
C LEU A 20 72.39 -12.54 2.14
N ILE A 21 71.09 -12.61 2.42
CA ILE A 21 70.54 -12.57 3.77
C ILE A 21 70.07 -14.00 4.09
N CYS A 22 70.77 -14.66 5.01
CA CYS A 22 70.34 -15.91 5.62
C CYS A 22 69.10 -15.65 6.49
N VAL A 23 67.93 -16.04 6.00
CA VAL A 23 66.70 -16.13 6.80
C VAL A 23 66.57 -17.57 7.31
N PRO A 24 66.38 -17.81 8.62
CA PRO A 24 66.19 -19.15 9.14
C PRO A 24 64.88 -19.73 8.65
N ALA A 25 64.93 -20.97 8.15
CA ALA A 25 63.78 -21.75 7.73
C ALA A 25 62.86 -22.05 8.92
N ALA A 26 61.86 -21.19 9.15
CA ALA A 26 60.69 -21.55 9.93
C ALA A 26 59.84 -22.50 9.07
N SER A 27 59.79 -23.77 9.45
CA SER A 27 58.85 -24.74 8.91
C SER A 27 57.42 -24.26 9.16
N ALA A 28 56.79 -23.69 8.14
CA ALA A 28 55.36 -23.41 8.15
C ALA A 28 54.61 -24.75 8.11
N GLN A 29 54.17 -25.23 9.27
CA GLN A 29 53.15 -26.28 9.34
C GLN A 29 51.87 -25.72 8.70
N GLN A 30 51.64 -26.17 7.47
CA GLN A 30 50.41 -25.95 6.74
C GLN A 30 49.32 -26.78 7.42
N SER A 31 48.65 -26.19 8.40
CA SER A 31 47.46 -26.77 9.00
C SER A 31 46.42 -26.95 7.90
N ALA A 32 46.25 -28.19 7.43
CA ALA A 32 45.12 -28.57 6.60
C ALA A 32 43.85 -28.33 7.41
N ALA A 33 43.16 -27.22 7.13
CA ALA A 33 41.84 -26.98 7.70
C ALA A 33 40.92 -28.13 7.25
N PRO A 34 40.14 -28.75 8.15
CA PRO A 34 39.19 -29.77 7.75
C PRO A 34 38.20 -29.13 6.77
N ALA A 35 38.09 -29.72 5.58
CA ALA A 35 37.06 -29.41 4.62
C ALA A 35 35.71 -29.72 5.29
N THR A 36 35.12 -28.69 5.90
CA THR A 36 33.75 -28.76 6.37
C THR A 36 32.88 -28.74 5.11
N SER A 37 32.48 -29.93 4.68
CA SER A 37 31.43 -30.13 3.69
C SER A 37 30.17 -29.46 4.23
N ARG A 38 29.97 -28.19 3.89
CA ARG A 38 28.73 -27.49 4.15
C ARG A 38 27.70 -28.12 3.22
N GLU A 39 26.73 -28.81 3.82
CA GLU A 39 25.51 -29.20 3.10
C GLU A 39 24.93 -27.95 2.44
N VAL A 40 24.98 -27.91 1.11
CA VAL A 40 24.21 -26.95 0.33
C VAL A 40 22.78 -27.46 0.38
N VAL A 41 22.04 -27.06 1.41
CA VAL A 41 20.58 -27.24 1.43
C VAL A 41 20.04 -26.37 0.30
N GLN A 42 19.81 -26.98 -0.86
CA GLN A 42 19.12 -26.32 -1.96
C GLN A 42 17.73 -25.95 -1.45
N ALA A 43 17.44 -24.65 -1.41
CA ALA A 43 16.12 -24.17 -1.12
C ALA A 43 15.14 -24.78 -2.15
N LEU A 44 14.06 -25.38 -1.65
CA LEU A 44 13.01 -25.92 -2.52
C LEU A 44 12.47 -24.79 -3.42
N PRO A 45 12.19 -25.06 -4.71
CA PRO A 45 11.59 -24.07 -5.60
C PRO A 45 10.31 -23.51 -4.99
N THR A 46 10.09 -22.20 -5.11
CA THR A 46 8.83 -21.61 -4.67
C THR A 46 7.67 -22.12 -5.54
N PRO A 47 6.43 -22.11 -5.04
CA PRO A 47 5.26 -22.50 -5.85
C PRO A 47 5.16 -21.73 -7.16
N GLU A 48 5.59 -20.47 -7.19
CA GLU A 48 5.60 -19.61 -8.37
C GLU A 48 6.64 -20.07 -9.39
N VAL A 49 7.85 -20.44 -8.94
CA VAL A 49 8.89 -21.02 -9.82
C VAL A 49 8.40 -22.33 -10.43
N GLU A 50 7.72 -23.15 -9.65
CA GLU A 50 7.18 -24.43 -10.13
C GLU A 50 6.04 -24.23 -11.14
N ARG A 51 5.11 -23.29 -10.87
CA ARG A 51 4.07 -22.90 -11.85
C ARG A 51 4.67 -22.40 -13.15
N LEU A 52 5.71 -21.54 -13.07
CA LEU A 52 6.41 -21.06 -14.24
C LEU A 52 7.03 -22.23 -15.02
N ARG A 53 7.70 -23.16 -14.34
CA ARG A 53 8.29 -24.36 -14.96
C ARG A 53 7.25 -25.18 -15.72
N VAL A 54 6.09 -25.44 -15.10
CA VAL A 54 5.00 -26.21 -15.72
C VAL A 54 4.42 -25.48 -16.94
N ALA A 55 4.17 -24.17 -16.82
CA ALA A 55 3.69 -23.36 -17.93
C ALA A 55 4.67 -23.36 -19.11
N LEU A 56 5.97 -23.22 -18.83
CA LEU A 56 7.03 -23.29 -19.85
C LEU A 56 7.11 -24.66 -20.53
N GLN A 57 6.92 -25.76 -19.80
CA GLN A 57 6.87 -27.11 -20.39
C GLN A 57 5.70 -27.26 -21.37
N ARG A 58 4.53 -26.72 -21.04
CA ARG A 58 3.38 -26.68 -21.95
C ARG A 58 3.68 -25.85 -23.19
N LEU A 59 4.33 -24.70 -23.03
CA LEU A 59 4.72 -23.82 -24.14
C LEU A 59 5.80 -24.44 -25.05
N ALA A 60 6.67 -25.30 -24.52
CA ALA A 60 7.64 -26.04 -25.32
C ALA A 60 6.95 -27.04 -26.27
N GLY A 61 5.85 -27.66 -25.83
CA GLY A 61 5.04 -28.54 -26.66
C GLY A 61 4.05 -27.81 -27.58
N ASN A 62 3.50 -26.69 -27.11
CA ASN A 62 2.59 -25.82 -27.87
C ASN A 62 2.87 -24.33 -27.56
N PRO A 63 3.66 -23.64 -28.40
CA PRO A 63 4.01 -22.23 -28.18
C PRO A 63 2.84 -21.25 -28.24
N GLN A 64 1.67 -21.67 -28.72
CA GLN A 64 0.44 -20.87 -28.84
C GLN A 64 -0.64 -21.30 -27.83
N ASP A 65 -0.29 -22.10 -26.81
CA ASP A 65 -1.21 -22.40 -25.69
C ASP A 65 -1.50 -21.12 -24.90
N LEU A 66 -2.64 -20.48 -25.19
CA LEU A 66 -3.07 -19.24 -24.55
C LEU A 66 -3.11 -19.36 -23.02
N ALA A 67 -3.63 -20.47 -22.50
CA ALA A 67 -3.73 -20.67 -21.06
C ALA A 67 -2.34 -20.80 -20.42
N ALA A 68 -1.41 -21.49 -21.07
CA ALA A 68 -0.03 -21.57 -20.60
C ALA A 68 0.72 -20.23 -20.70
N LEU A 69 0.43 -19.39 -21.71
CA LEU A 69 0.99 -18.02 -21.79
C LEU A 69 0.49 -17.16 -20.63
N VAL A 70 -0.81 -17.18 -20.35
CA VAL A 70 -1.38 -16.44 -19.21
C VAL A 70 -0.80 -16.95 -17.88
N GLU A 71 -0.71 -18.27 -17.69
CA GLU A 71 -0.14 -18.88 -16.49
C GLU A 71 1.35 -18.56 -16.32
N ALA A 72 2.12 -18.59 -17.41
CA ALA A 72 3.53 -18.17 -17.40
C ALA A 72 3.67 -16.70 -17.01
N GLY A 73 2.82 -15.82 -17.54
CA GLY A 73 2.81 -14.40 -17.18
C GLY A 73 2.47 -14.15 -15.70
N GLU A 74 1.46 -14.84 -15.17
CA GLU A 74 1.07 -14.77 -13.76
C GLU A 74 2.18 -15.31 -12.84
N ALA A 75 2.83 -16.41 -13.23
CA ALA A 75 3.94 -17.00 -12.48
C ALA A 75 5.20 -16.11 -12.52
N SER A 76 5.52 -15.51 -13.67
CA SER A 76 6.59 -14.52 -13.82
C SER A 76 6.35 -13.29 -12.93
N LEU A 77 5.11 -12.79 -12.85
CA LEU A 77 4.73 -11.75 -11.88
C LEU A 77 4.97 -12.19 -10.43
N GLY A 78 4.69 -13.45 -10.11
CA GLY A 78 4.89 -14.03 -8.78
C GLY A 78 6.36 -14.05 -8.35
N VAL A 79 7.28 -14.25 -9.29
CA VAL A 79 8.74 -14.20 -9.04
C VAL A 79 9.37 -12.84 -9.32
N GLU A 80 8.56 -11.80 -9.52
CA GLU A 80 8.96 -10.42 -9.80
C GLU A 80 9.75 -10.21 -11.11
N ASP A 81 9.68 -11.16 -12.06
CA ASP A 81 10.20 -10.98 -13.41
C ASP A 81 9.16 -10.25 -14.28
N LEU A 82 9.15 -8.92 -14.15
CA LEU A 82 8.17 -8.07 -14.84
C LEU A 82 8.35 -8.08 -16.36
N ASP A 83 9.58 -8.22 -16.85
CA ASP A 83 9.87 -8.23 -18.29
C ASP A 83 9.37 -9.53 -18.94
N ALA A 84 9.63 -10.69 -18.30
CA ALA A 84 9.07 -11.96 -18.77
C ALA A 84 7.54 -11.95 -18.71
N ALA A 85 6.96 -11.45 -17.62
CA ALA A 85 5.51 -11.33 -17.49
C ALA A 85 4.89 -10.48 -18.60
N LEU A 86 5.50 -9.33 -18.90
CA LEU A 86 5.08 -8.45 -20.00
C LEU A 86 5.11 -9.20 -21.34
N GLY A 87 6.17 -9.95 -21.60
CA GLY A 87 6.31 -10.75 -22.82
C GLY A 87 5.24 -11.84 -22.95
N PHE A 88 4.99 -12.60 -21.88
CA PHE A 88 3.99 -13.68 -21.91
C PHE A 88 2.56 -13.15 -22.07
N PHE A 89 2.18 -12.12 -21.31
CA PHE A 89 0.85 -11.52 -21.48
C PHE A 89 0.71 -10.82 -22.83
N GLY A 90 1.79 -10.22 -23.37
CA GLY A 90 1.79 -9.63 -24.70
C GLY A 90 1.45 -10.66 -25.77
N ARG A 91 2.13 -11.81 -25.75
CA ARG A 91 1.84 -12.94 -26.64
C ARG A 91 0.44 -13.51 -26.43
N ALA A 92 -0.04 -13.58 -25.20
CA ALA A 92 -1.41 -14.01 -24.92
C ALA A 92 -2.44 -13.06 -25.58
N LEU A 93 -2.22 -11.75 -25.50
CA LEU A 93 -3.09 -10.73 -26.10
C LEU A 93 -2.97 -10.66 -27.63
N GLU A 94 -1.84 -11.05 -28.22
CA GLU A 94 -1.72 -11.24 -29.67
C GLU A 94 -2.62 -12.39 -30.16
N LEU A 95 -2.73 -13.48 -29.39
CA LEU A 95 -3.60 -14.61 -29.71
C LEU A 95 -5.07 -14.33 -29.39
N SER A 96 -5.33 -13.61 -28.29
CA SER A 96 -6.68 -13.27 -27.83
C SER A 96 -6.72 -11.85 -27.28
N PRO A 97 -7.00 -10.83 -28.12
CA PRO A 97 -7.02 -9.43 -27.71
C PRO A 97 -8.06 -9.07 -26.63
N SER A 98 -9.05 -9.93 -26.42
CA SER A 98 -10.10 -9.76 -25.40
C SER A 98 -9.88 -10.61 -24.15
N ASP A 99 -8.74 -11.30 -24.00
CA ASP A 99 -8.49 -12.14 -22.83
C ASP A 99 -8.43 -11.30 -21.54
N ALA A 100 -9.43 -11.49 -20.68
CA ALA A 100 -9.63 -10.68 -19.50
C ALA A 100 -8.51 -10.86 -18.46
N ARG A 101 -7.99 -12.10 -18.32
CA ARG A 101 -6.90 -12.43 -17.38
C ARG A 101 -5.58 -11.83 -17.85
N ALA A 102 -5.26 -11.94 -19.13
CA ALA A 102 -4.05 -11.34 -19.69
C ALA A 102 -4.05 -9.81 -19.55
N LYS A 103 -5.20 -9.16 -19.74
CA LYS A 103 -5.35 -7.70 -19.50
C LYS A 103 -5.13 -7.33 -18.04
N LEU A 104 -5.70 -8.09 -17.11
CA LEU A 104 -5.47 -7.88 -15.68
C LEU A 104 -3.99 -8.09 -15.30
N GLY A 105 -3.36 -9.12 -15.88
CA GLY A 105 -1.93 -9.37 -15.75
C GLY A 105 -1.10 -8.18 -16.23
N MET A 106 -1.37 -7.66 -17.43
CA MET A 106 -0.76 -6.45 -17.97
C MET A 106 -0.94 -5.23 -17.05
N ALA A 107 -2.14 -5.03 -16.51
CA ALA A 107 -2.39 -3.94 -15.56
C ALA A 107 -1.48 -4.05 -14.32
N SER A 108 -1.33 -5.27 -13.79
CA SER A 108 -0.47 -5.55 -12.65
C SER A 108 1.01 -5.32 -12.97
N VAL A 109 1.48 -5.75 -14.15
CA VAL A 109 2.84 -5.49 -14.65
C VAL A 109 3.08 -3.98 -14.74
N TYR A 110 2.18 -3.23 -15.36
CA TYR A 110 2.32 -1.78 -15.50
C TYR A 110 2.33 -1.06 -14.15
N LEU A 111 1.50 -1.49 -13.20
CA LEU A 111 1.47 -0.91 -11.87
C LEU A 111 2.80 -1.11 -11.13
N ARG A 112 3.34 -2.34 -11.14
CA ARG A 112 4.64 -2.66 -10.54
C ARG A 112 5.81 -1.99 -11.27
N SER A 113 5.67 -1.78 -12.57
CA SER A 113 6.63 -1.05 -13.41
C SER A 113 6.49 0.48 -13.32
N GLN A 114 5.71 1.00 -12.37
CA GLN A 114 5.54 2.44 -12.13
C GLN A 114 4.96 3.18 -13.34
N ARG A 115 4.09 2.50 -14.10
CA ARG A 115 3.39 3.01 -15.28
C ARG A 115 1.89 3.10 -14.99
N PRO A 116 1.46 4.00 -14.07
CA PRO A 116 0.09 3.99 -13.54
C PRO A 116 -0.97 4.35 -14.59
N ILE A 117 -0.63 5.17 -15.59
CA ILE A 117 -1.55 5.52 -16.68
C ILE A 117 -1.90 4.26 -17.50
N GLN A 118 -0.89 3.49 -17.91
CA GLN A 118 -1.08 2.25 -18.64
C GLN A 118 -1.79 1.20 -17.78
N ALA A 119 -1.48 1.14 -16.48
CA ALA A 119 -2.18 0.25 -15.55
C ALA A 119 -3.68 0.57 -15.48
N LEU A 120 -4.06 1.84 -15.34
CA LEU A 120 -5.46 2.28 -15.33
C LEU A 120 -6.20 1.91 -16.62
N GLN A 121 -5.54 2.06 -17.77
CA GLN A 121 -6.10 1.65 -19.04
C GLN A 121 -6.37 0.13 -19.05
N MET A 122 -5.37 -0.68 -18.73
CA MET A 122 -5.51 -2.14 -18.73
C MET A 122 -6.51 -2.65 -17.70
N PHE A 123 -6.61 -2.01 -16.52
CA PHE A 123 -7.66 -2.32 -15.54
C PHE A 123 -9.06 -2.07 -16.08
N SER A 124 -9.27 -0.94 -16.76
CA SER A 124 -10.55 -0.64 -17.40
C SER A 124 -10.88 -1.64 -18.51
N GLU A 125 -9.90 -2.02 -19.33
CA GLU A 125 -10.12 -3.01 -20.37
C GLU A 125 -10.36 -4.43 -19.81
N ALA A 126 -9.74 -4.79 -18.68
CA ALA A 126 -9.99 -6.05 -17.99
C ALA A 126 -11.40 -6.11 -17.39
N GLU A 127 -11.86 -5.00 -16.79
CA GLU A 127 -13.25 -4.86 -16.31
C GLU A 127 -14.24 -5.05 -17.46
N GLN A 128 -14.02 -4.37 -18.59
CA GLN A 128 -14.87 -4.49 -19.78
C GLN A 128 -14.86 -5.90 -20.38
N ALA A 129 -13.74 -6.62 -20.24
CA ALA A 129 -13.62 -8.02 -20.66
C ALA A 129 -14.23 -9.01 -19.65
N GLY A 130 -14.81 -8.54 -18.54
CA GLY A 130 -15.59 -9.35 -17.61
C GLY A 130 -14.83 -9.78 -16.34
N VAL A 131 -13.63 -9.27 -16.08
CA VAL A 131 -13.00 -9.46 -14.75
C VAL A 131 -13.83 -8.72 -13.71
N SER A 132 -14.21 -9.42 -12.62
CA SER A 132 -14.84 -8.77 -11.47
C SER A 132 -13.95 -7.67 -10.92
N LEU A 133 -14.49 -6.45 -10.82
CA LEU A 133 -13.80 -5.29 -10.29
C LEU A 133 -13.19 -5.56 -8.91
N GLU A 134 -13.88 -6.32 -8.06
CA GLU A 134 -13.44 -6.67 -6.71
C GLU A 134 -12.07 -7.36 -6.66
N ALA A 135 -11.71 -8.10 -7.71
CA ALA A 135 -10.45 -8.85 -7.77
C ALA A 135 -9.21 -7.94 -7.79
N PHE A 136 -9.35 -6.69 -8.23
CA PHE A 136 -8.22 -5.78 -8.44
C PHE A 136 -8.46 -4.35 -7.98
N LEU A 137 -9.60 -4.08 -7.34
CA LEU A 137 -9.99 -2.73 -6.91
C LEU A 137 -8.96 -2.06 -5.99
N GLY A 138 -8.25 -2.84 -5.15
CA GLY A 138 -7.17 -2.33 -4.30
C GLY A 138 -5.94 -1.86 -5.08
N ASP A 139 -5.63 -2.50 -6.21
CA ASP A 139 -4.52 -2.10 -7.09
C ASP A 139 -4.94 -1.00 -8.07
N TRP A 140 -6.20 -1.00 -8.50
CA TRP A 140 -6.79 0.15 -9.17
C TRP A 140 -6.72 1.40 -8.27
N GLY A 141 -7.10 1.27 -7.00
CA GLY A 141 -6.98 2.36 -6.02
C GLY A 141 -5.55 2.93 -5.95
N LEU A 142 -4.54 2.05 -5.90
CA LEU A 142 -3.14 2.47 -5.92
C LEU A 142 -2.78 3.18 -7.22
N ALA A 143 -3.21 2.68 -8.37
CA ALA A 143 -2.99 3.34 -9.64
C ALA A 143 -3.62 4.75 -9.70
N GLN A 144 -4.79 4.94 -9.07
CA GLN A 144 -5.42 6.26 -8.94
C GLN A 144 -4.62 7.21 -8.04
N ASP A 145 -4.11 6.74 -6.91
CA ASP A 145 -3.24 7.53 -6.04
C ASP A 145 -1.96 7.98 -6.77
N LEU A 146 -1.35 7.08 -7.56
CA LEU A 146 -0.14 7.35 -8.34
C LEU A 146 -0.35 8.34 -9.49
N VAL A 147 -1.59 8.63 -9.86
CA VAL A 147 -1.94 9.73 -10.79
C VAL A 147 -2.57 10.93 -10.08
N GLY A 148 -2.54 10.97 -8.74
CA GLY A 148 -3.06 12.07 -7.93
C GLY A 148 -4.58 12.12 -7.77
N ASN A 149 -5.31 11.08 -8.18
CA ASN A 149 -6.76 10.95 -8.04
C ASN A 149 -7.14 10.34 -6.67
N ASN A 150 -6.69 10.95 -5.58
CA ASN A 150 -6.82 10.38 -4.24
C ASN A 150 -8.28 10.13 -3.83
N ALA A 151 -9.23 10.97 -4.25
CA ALA A 151 -10.65 10.76 -3.94
C ALA A 151 -11.19 9.44 -4.52
N LEU A 152 -10.83 9.11 -5.77
CA LEU A 152 -11.20 7.85 -6.41
C LEU A 152 -10.48 6.67 -5.75
N ALA A 153 -9.20 6.83 -5.43
CA ALA A 153 -8.42 5.82 -4.71
C ALA A 153 -9.07 5.44 -3.37
N GLN A 154 -9.44 6.44 -2.56
CA GLN A 154 -10.10 6.23 -1.28
C GLN A 154 -11.44 5.51 -1.42
N GLN A 155 -12.23 5.81 -2.45
CA GLN A 155 -13.47 5.07 -2.72
C GLN A 155 -13.20 3.60 -3.00
N SER A 156 -12.22 3.30 -3.85
CA SER A 156 -11.81 1.93 -4.17
C SER A 156 -11.36 1.17 -2.92
N TYR A 157 -10.51 1.77 -2.08
CA TYR A 157 -10.03 1.12 -0.87
C TYR A 157 -11.15 0.87 0.16
N ARG A 158 -12.06 1.83 0.36
CA ARG A 158 -13.21 1.63 1.28
C ARG A 158 -14.07 0.45 0.82
N LYS A 159 -14.37 0.35 -0.47
CA LYS A 159 -15.11 -0.79 -1.04
C LYS A 159 -14.43 -2.14 -0.80
N VAL A 160 -13.10 -2.20 -0.93
CA VAL A 160 -12.35 -3.44 -0.61
C VAL A 160 -12.47 -3.77 0.88
N LEU A 161 -12.39 -2.77 1.76
CA LEU A 161 -12.44 -2.96 3.21
C LEU A 161 -13.84 -3.25 3.75
N GLU A 162 -14.89 -2.92 3.00
CA GLU A 162 -16.28 -3.30 3.28
C GLU A 162 -16.50 -4.81 3.13
N THR A 163 -15.81 -5.44 2.17
CA THR A 163 -15.98 -6.88 1.87
C THR A 163 -15.00 -7.75 2.65
N ARG A 164 -13.77 -7.28 2.86
CA ARG A 164 -12.74 -8.05 3.58
C ARG A 164 -11.72 -7.16 4.29
N PRO A 165 -11.23 -7.56 5.48
CA PRO A 165 -10.05 -6.92 6.07
C PRO A 165 -8.82 -7.10 5.19
N ASP A 166 -8.10 -6.01 4.93
CA ASP A 166 -6.82 -6.03 4.21
C ASP A 166 -5.91 -4.93 4.78
N GLU A 167 -4.81 -5.35 5.39
CA GLU A 167 -3.90 -4.42 6.08
C GLU A 167 -3.13 -3.53 5.11
N THR A 168 -2.78 -4.05 3.93
CA THR A 168 -2.07 -3.27 2.89
C THR A 168 -2.99 -2.21 2.32
N VAL A 169 -4.22 -2.58 1.97
CA VAL A 169 -5.23 -1.63 1.49
C VAL A 169 -5.59 -0.61 2.57
N ARG A 170 -5.66 -1.02 3.85
CA ARG A 170 -5.87 -0.10 4.96
C ARG A 170 -4.76 0.94 5.11
N ARG A 171 -3.49 0.52 5.01
CA ARG A 171 -2.36 1.46 5.02
C ARG A 171 -2.38 2.39 3.80
N ARG A 172 -2.70 1.88 2.60
CA ARG A 172 -2.85 2.69 1.38
C ARG A 172 -3.97 3.74 1.54
N LEU A 173 -5.12 3.35 2.09
CA LEU A 173 -6.21 4.26 2.42
C LEU A 173 -5.76 5.37 3.37
N ALA A 174 -5.06 5.01 4.45
CA ALA A 174 -4.55 6.00 5.40
C ALA A 174 -3.61 7.01 4.72
N ILE A 175 -2.64 6.54 3.93
CA ILE A 175 -1.74 7.42 3.18
C ILE A 175 -2.53 8.34 2.23
N SER A 176 -3.50 7.80 1.49
CA SER A 176 -4.34 8.59 0.59
C SER A 176 -5.16 9.67 1.32
N LEU A 177 -5.62 9.38 2.56
CA LEU A 177 -6.29 10.35 3.43
C LEU A 177 -5.33 11.47 3.87
N ALA A 178 -4.09 11.12 4.26
CA ALA A 178 -3.06 12.09 4.58
C ALA A 178 -2.72 13.01 3.39
N ILE A 179 -2.58 12.46 2.18
CA ILE A 179 -2.35 13.22 0.93
C ILE A 179 -3.49 14.21 0.64
N SER A 180 -4.73 13.83 0.98
CA SER A 180 -5.89 14.71 0.85
C SER A 180 -6.06 15.72 1.98
N GLY A 181 -5.26 15.62 3.05
CA GLY A 181 -5.33 16.50 4.23
C GLY A 181 -6.27 16.03 5.34
N ASP A 182 -6.91 14.87 5.20
CA ASP A 182 -7.81 14.31 6.23
C ASP A 182 -7.00 13.61 7.33
N ARG A 183 -6.50 14.39 8.27
CA ARG A 183 -5.72 13.90 9.42
C ARG A 183 -6.53 12.95 10.30
N ALA A 184 -7.82 13.25 10.54
CA ALA A 184 -8.65 12.45 11.42
C ALA A 184 -8.91 11.06 10.81
N GLY A 185 -9.31 11.02 9.53
CA GLY A 185 -9.49 9.77 8.80
C GLY A 185 -8.19 8.97 8.68
N PHE A 186 -7.06 9.64 8.44
CA PHE A 186 -5.73 9.01 8.38
C PHE A 186 -5.38 8.25 9.67
N GLU A 187 -5.46 8.90 10.83
CA GLU A 187 -5.14 8.27 12.12
C GLU A 187 -6.15 7.16 12.46
N ALA A 188 -7.44 7.41 12.23
CA ALA A 188 -8.50 6.42 12.45
C ALA A 188 -8.31 5.15 11.60
N ALA A 189 -7.89 5.30 10.33
CA ALA A 189 -7.64 4.17 9.44
C ALA A 189 -6.46 3.30 9.91
N LEU A 190 -5.42 3.91 10.52
CA LEU A 190 -4.25 3.17 11.02
C LEU A 190 -4.44 2.55 12.40
N LEU A 191 -5.34 3.10 13.22
CA LEU A 191 -5.48 2.73 14.63
C LEU A 191 -5.48 1.21 14.89
N PRO A 192 -6.24 0.37 14.16
CA PRO A 192 -6.27 -1.07 14.44
C PRO A 192 -4.97 -1.80 14.11
N LEU A 193 -4.10 -1.22 13.29
CA LEU A 193 -2.76 -1.75 12.98
C LEU A 193 -1.74 -1.29 14.01
N LEU A 194 -1.87 -0.04 14.49
CA LEU A 194 -1.00 0.53 15.52
C LEU A 194 -1.19 -0.16 16.87
N GLU A 195 -2.42 -0.52 17.23
CA GLU A 195 -2.72 -1.32 18.43
C GLU A 195 -2.03 -2.68 18.41
N ARG A 196 -1.87 -3.27 17.21
CA ARG A 196 -1.12 -4.52 17.00
C ARG A 196 0.39 -4.32 16.88
N LYS A 197 0.87 -3.08 17.02
CA LYS A 197 2.27 -2.70 16.86
C LYS A 197 2.86 -3.08 15.50
N ASP A 198 2.04 -2.98 14.43
CA ASP A 198 2.48 -3.25 13.07
C ASP A 198 3.55 -2.24 12.63
N LEU A 199 4.75 -2.72 12.31
CA LEU A 199 5.87 -1.86 11.89
C LEU A 199 5.55 -1.13 10.59
N ALA A 200 4.86 -1.79 9.65
CA ALA A 200 4.46 -1.15 8.40
C ALA A 200 3.46 -0.01 8.63
N ALA A 201 2.59 -0.11 9.64
CA ALA A 201 1.71 0.97 10.07
C ALA A 201 2.45 2.12 10.74
N TYR A 202 3.48 1.87 11.56
CA TYR A 202 4.34 2.94 12.08
C TYR A 202 5.09 3.68 10.98
N ARG A 203 5.58 2.94 9.96
CA ARG A 203 6.17 3.52 8.76
C ARG A 203 5.16 4.40 8.03
N ALA A 204 3.97 3.87 7.74
CA ALA A 204 2.90 4.60 7.08
C ALA A 204 2.48 5.84 7.88
N ARG A 205 2.43 5.73 9.21
CA ARG A 205 2.11 6.86 10.09
C ARG A 205 3.16 7.96 10.00
N SER A 206 4.44 7.60 10.02
CA SER A 206 5.55 8.56 9.88
C SER A 206 5.45 9.31 8.55
N PHE A 207 5.28 8.59 7.43
CA PHE A 207 5.12 9.24 6.13
C PHE A 207 3.84 10.09 6.03
N GLY A 208 2.71 9.62 6.57
CA GLY A 208 1.46 10.38 6.56
C GLY A 208 1.53 11.67 7.38
N LEU A 209 2.18 11.64 8.54
CA LEU A 209 2.43 12.85 9.33
C LEU A 209 3.33 13.84 8.59
N ALA A 210 4.39 13.35 7.94
CA ALA A 210 5.26 14.18 7.12
C ALA A 210 4.50 14.80 5.93
N ILE A 211 3.63 14.04 5.26
CA ILE A 211 2.74 14.56 4.19
C ILE A 211 1.83 15.68 4.73
N LEU A 212 1.30 15.51 5.93
CA LEU A 212 0.45 16.49 6.63
C LEU A 212 1.25 17.70 7.19
N GLY A 213 2.55 17.82 6.86
CA GLY A 213 3.42 18.92 7.29
C GLY A 213 4.03 18.76 8.68
N ASP A 214 3.79 17.65 9.36
CA ASP A 214 4.23 17.38 10.73
C ASP A 214 5.50 16.53 10.72
N THR A 215 6.55 17.06 10.10
CA THR A 215 7.81 16.35 9.85
C THR A 215 8.60 16.07 11.12
N GLU A 216 8.48 16.93 12.13
CA GLU A 216 9.13 16.73 13.43
C GLU A 216 8.56 15.50 14.15
N THR A 217 7.23 15.44 14.30
CA THR A 217 6.56 14.28 14.90
C THR A 217 6.79 13.02 14.08
N ALA A 218 6.78 13.11 12.75
CA ALA A 218 7.10 12.00 11.87
C ALA A 218 8.49 11.40 12.15
N GLY A 219 9.51 12.26 12.27
CA GLY A 219 10.88 11.84 12.59
C GLY A 219 11.02 11.27 14.00
N ALA A 220 10.40 11.92 15.00
CA ALA A 220 10.43 11.44 16.38
C ALA A 220 9.77 10.06 16.52
N LEU A 221 8.61 9.87 15.90
CA LEU A 221 7.91 8.59 15.88
C LEU A 221 8.74 7.50 15.20
N ALA A 222 9.40 7.85 14.09
CA ALA A 222 10.27 6.93 13.40
C ALA A 222 11.44 6.46 14.28
N ASN A 223 12.11 7.39 14.96
CA ASN A 223 13.22 7.08 15.86
C ASN A 223 12.78 6.26 17.09
N GLN A 224 11.55 6.46 17.56
CA GLN A 224 11.04 5.79 18.77
C GLN A 224 10.48 4.38 18.50
N LEU A 225 9.82 4.19 17.35
CA LEU A 225 9.01 2.99 17.09
C LEU A 225 9.59 2.06 16.03
N MET A 226 10.68 2.45 15.35
CA MET A 226 11.33 1.63 14.31
C MET A 226 12.82 1.39 14.62
N PRO A 227 13.45 0.36 14.01
CA PRO A 227 14.89 0.15 14.12
C PRO A 227 15.69 1.40 13.69
N ALA A 228 16.77 1.71 14.41
CA ALA A 228 17.55 2.93 14.20
C ALA A 228 18.11 3.08 12.78
N ASP A 229 18.56 1.98 12.15
CA ASP A 229 19.03 2.00 10.75
C ASP A 229 17.91 2.39 9.78
N LEU A 230 16.71 1.84 9.97
CA LEU A 230 15.55 2.19 9.15
C LEU A 230 15.13 3.65 9.37
N ALA A 231 15.03 4.10 10.63
CA ALA A 231 14.66 5.48 10.94
C ALA A 231 15.64 6.51 10.37
N SER A 232 16.96 6.25 10.49
CA SER A 232 18.02 7.09 9.93
C SER A 232 17.92 7.19 8.40
N ARG A 233 17.70 6.07 7.72
CA ARG A 233 17.50 6.05 6.26
C ARG A 233 16.23 6.77 5.83
N MET A 234 15.18 6.74 6.65
CA MET A 234 13.89 7.39 6.36
C MET A 234 13.89 8.91 6.58
N ALA A 235 14.65 9.40 7.56
CA ALA A 235 14.67 10.81 7.98
C ALA A 235 14.75 11.83 6.83
N PRO A 236 15.69 11.73 5.86
CA PRO A 236 15.76 12.69 4.77
C PRO A 236 14.48 12.67 3.92
N TYR A 237 13.93 11.48 3.66
CA TYR A 237 12.73 11.34 2.85
C TYR A 237 11.48 11.95 3.51
N LEU A 238 11.34 11.80 4.83
CA LEU A 238 10.26 12.45 5.59
C LEU A 238 10.31 13.98 5.44
N ALA A 239 11.50 14.58 5.50
CA ALA A 239 11.66 16.02 5.35
C ALA A 239 11.27 16.55 3.95
N TYR A 240 11.35 15.71 2.92
CA TYR A 240 10.98 16.09 1.55
C TYR A 240 9.48 15.92 1.24
N MET A 241 8.74 15.09 2.00
CA MET A 241 7.33 14.77 1.71
C MET A 241 6.43 15.98 1.45
N PRO A 242 6.51 17.10 2.20
CA PRO A 242 5.67 18.28 1.95
C PRO A 242 5.91 18.95 0.59
N ARG A 243 7.08 18.72 -0.03
CA ARG A 243 7.48 19.33 -1.31
C ARG A 243 7.10 18.50 -2.53
N LEU A 244 6.68 17.27 -2.30
CA LEU A 244 6.28 16.33 -3.35
C LEU A 244 4.88 16.64 -3.87
N THR A 245 4.62 16.32 -5.14
CA THR A 245 3.24 16.29 -5.66
C THR A 245 2.44 15.16 -5.00
N LYS A 246 1.11 15.18 -5.11
CA LYS A 246 0.26 14.10 -4.57
C LYS A 246 0.61 12.72 -5.14
N ALA A 247 0.92 12.65 -6.42
CA ALA A 247 1.36 11.43 -7.09
C ALA A 247 2.71 10.95 -6.53
N GLN A 248 3.67 11.86 -6.36
CA GLN A 248 4.98 11.56 -5.77
C GLN A 248 4.88 11.14 -4.31
N GLN A 249 4.00 11.77 -3.52
CA GLN A 249 3.73 11.36 -2.13
C GLN A 249 3.19 9.93 -2.07
N ALA A 250 2.25 9.59 -2.96
CA ALA A 250 1.72 8.24 -3.06
C ALA A 250 2.79 7.21 -3.45
N ALA A 251 3.64 7.53 -4.43
CA ALA A 251 4.74 6.66 -4.85
C ALA A 251 5.77 6.47 -3.73
N ALA A 252 6.16 7.54 -3.05
CA ALA A 252 7.10 7.51 -1.94
C ALA A 252 6.60 6.67 -0.76
N ALA A 253 5.37 6.93 -0.29
CA ALA A 253 4.85 6.29 0.92
C ALA A 253 4.42 4.83 0.70
N ASN A 254 3.85 4.51 -0.45
CA ASN A 254 3.34 3.16 -0.74
C ASN A 254 4.39 2.24 -1.37
N LEU A 255 5.27 2.78 -2.22
CA LEU A 255 6.20 1.98 -3.02
C LEU A 255 7.67 2.24 -2.67
N GLY A 256 7.98 3.25 -1.86
CA GLY A 256 9.36 3.62 -1.54
C GLY A 256 10.10 4.26 -2.71
N ILE A 257 9.37 4.79 -3.70
CA ILE A 257 9.95 5.41 -4.90
C ILE A 257 9.97 6.92 -4.70
N PHE A 258 11.18 7.50 -4.76
CA PHE A 258 11.38 8.93 -4.61
C PHE A 258 11.78 9.56 -5.95
N PRO A 259 11.23 10.73 -6.29
CA PRO A 259 11.63 11.43 -7.51
C PRO A 259 13.07 11.92 -7.41
N ARG A 260 13.72 12.11 -8.56
CA ARG A 260 15.03 12.76 -8.60
C ARG A 260 14.88 14.22 -8.16
N ALA A 261 15.96 14.83 -7.68
CA ALA A 261 15.93 16.19 -7.17
C ALA A 261 15.33 17.22 -8.15
N ALA A 262 15.57 17.06 -9.45
CA ALA A 262 15.03 17.94 -10.51
C ALA A 262 13.51 17.76 -10.76
N GLU A 263 12.94 16.62 -10.33
CA GLU A 263 11.54 16.24 -10.53
C GLU A 263 10.68 16.55 -9.29
N ILE A 264 11.28 16.89 -8.14
CA ILE A 264 10.54 17.21 -6.91
C ILE A 264 9.50 18.31 -7.19
N GLY A 265 8.24 18.02 -6.84
CA GLY A 265 7.13 18.96 -6.99
C GLY A 265 6.67 19.16 -8.44
N ARG A 266 7.18 18.36 -9.38
CA ARG A 266 6.85 18.43 -10.81
C ARG A 266 6.49 17.05 -11.35
N ASP A 267 5.23 16.88 -11.75
CA ASP A 267 4.77 15.67 -12.43
C ASP A 267 4.96 15.78 -13.94
N ASP A 268 5.04 14.62 -14.62
CA ASP A 268 4.91 14.55 -16.07
C ASP A 268 3.56 15.19 -16.50
N PRO A 269 3.53 16.02 -17.57
CA PRO A 269 2.30 16.65 -18.05
C PRO A 269 1.13 15.66 -18.29
N ARG A 270 1.42 14.43 -18.70
CA ARG A 270 0.41 13.37 -18.88
C ARG A 270 -0.23 13.01 -17.53
N LEU A 271 0.56 12.83 -16.48
CA LEU A 271 0.06 12.53 -15.13
C LEU A 271 -0.79 13.69 -14.58
N ALA A 272 -0.34 14.93 -14.75
CA ALA A 272 -1.08 16.11 -14.32
C ALA A 272 -2.46 16.24 -15.01
N GLY A 273 -2.54 15.86 -16.30
CA GLY A 273 -3.80 15.81 -17.05
C GLY A 273 -4.79 14.77 -16.51
N PHE A 274 -4.30 13.61 -16.07
CA PHE A 274 -5.11 12.56 -15.43
C PHE A 274 -5.67 13.00 -14.08
N ALA A 275 -4.86 13.65 -13.24
CA ALA A 275 -5.29 14.19 -11.94
C ALA A 275 -6.46 15.18 -12.09
N THR A 276 -6.38 16.05 -13.08
CA THR A 276 -7.41 17.07 -13.35
C THR A 276 -8.71 16.44 -13.86
N SER A 277 -8.60 15.40 -14.70
CA SER A 277 -9.77 14.74 -15.27
C SER A 277 -10.47 13.83 -14.27
N GLY A 278 -9.73 13.06 -13.48
CA GLY A 278 -10.30 12.20 -12.44
C GLY A 278 -11.01 12.99 -11.34
N ASN A 279 -10.44 14.13 -10.91
CA ASN A 279 -11.10 15.02 -9.96
C ASN A 279 -12.46 15.55 -10.47
N ARG A 280 -12.56 15.95 -11.75
CA ARG A 280 -13.84 16.37 -12.33
C ARG A 280 -14.89 15.26 -12.29
N THR A 281 -14.50 14.03 -12.62
CA THR A 281 -15.39 12.85 -12.56
C THR A 281 -15.83 12.56 -11.13
N ALA A 282 -14.91 12.62 -10.16
CA ALA A 282 -15.21 12.42 -8.74
C ALA A 282 -16.16 13.50 -8.21
N THR A 283 -15.94 14.78 -8.54
CA THR A 283 -16.83 15.87 -8.14
C THR A 283 -18.22 15.74 -8.78
N GLN A 284 -18.30 15.35 -10.05
CA GLN A 284 -19.60 15.11 -10.72
C GLN A 284 -20.35 13.93 -10.10
N ALA A 285 -19.65 12.84 -9.75
CA ALA A 285 -20.24 11.72 -9.04
C ALA A 285 -20.72 12.12 -7.65
N GLY A 286 -19.92 12.88 -6.90
CA GLY A 286 -20.29 13.44 -5.59
C GLY A 286 -21.52 14.36 -5.67
N ASN A 287 -21.60 15.22 -6.69
CA ASN A 287 -22.75 16.11 -6.91
C ASN A 287 -24.03 15.37 -7.34
N ARG A 288 -23.92 14.15 -7.90
CA ARG A 288 -25.08 13.28 -8.17
C ARG A 288 -25.54 12.52 -6.92
N LEU A 289 -24.66 12.31 -5.96
CA LEU A 289 -24.94 11.65 -4.68
C LEU A 289 -25.33 12.64 -3.57
N ALA A 290 -25.15 13.95 -3.78
CA ALA A 290 -25.72 14.97 -2.92
C ALA A 290 -27.27 14.89 -3.01
N PRO A 291 -28.00 14.74 -1.90
CA PRO A 291 -29.45 14.74 -1.95
C PRO A 291 -29.89 16.10 -2.48
N ARG A 292 -30.48 16.11 -3.68
CA ARG A 292 -31.25 17.27 -4.18
C ARG A 292 -32.56 17.34 -3.41
N GLY A 293 -32.47 17.65 -2.11
CA GLY A 293 -33.58 18.21 -1.38
C GLY A 293 -33.84 19.58 -1.99
N GLY A 294 -34.96 19.73 -2.69
CA GLY A 294 -35.44 21.04 -3.10
C GLY A 294 -35.50 21.94 -1.87
N ALA A 295 -35.09 23.20 -2.04
CA ALA A 295 -35.33 24.24 -1.07
C ALA A 295 -36.83 24.26 -0.72
N ALA A 296 -37.17 23.69 0.43
CA ALA A 296 -38.39 24.06 1.13
C ALA A 296 -38.23 25.55 1.46
N GLY A 297 -39.23 26.33 1.07
CA GLY A 297 -39.20 27.79 1.05
C GLY A 297 -38.90 28.46 2.39
N PRO A 298 -38.84 29.81 2.39
CA PRO A 298 -38.51 30.56 3.61
C PRO A 298 -39.56 30.28 4.67
N VAL A 299 -39.14 29.67 5.78
CA VAL A 299 -39.96 29.59 6.99
C VAL A 299 -39.88 30.93 7.71
N ASP A 300 -41.01 31.62 7.75
CA ASP A 300 -41.23 32.82 8.54
C ASP A 300 -40.81 32.63 10.00
N ALA A 301 -39.92 33.51 10.48
CA ALA A 301 -39.46 33.58 11.85
C ALA A 301 -40.49 34.27 12.77
N SER A 302 -41.71 33.75 12.87
CA SER A 302 -42.78 34.37 13.68
C SER A 302 -43.54 33.42 14.62
N SER A 303 -43.10 32.17 14.79
CA SER A 303 -43.76 31.22 15.71
C SER A 303 -42.95 30.82 16.95
N CYS A 304 -41.73 31.33 17.13
CA CYS A 304 -40.88 31.03 18.30
C CYS A 304 -40.95 32.08 19.42
N GLN A 305 -42.13 32.67 19.65
CA GLN A 305 -42.41 33.57 20.77
C GLN A 305 -43.75 33.21 21.40
N ARG A 306 -43.81 32.03 22.05
CA ARG A 306 -44.84 31.77 23.07
C ARG A 306 -44.54 30.69 24.10
N CYS A 307 -43.35 30.05 24.08
CA CYS A 307 -42.99 29.04 25.09
C CYS A 307 -41.85 29.45 26.04
N CYS A 308 -41.34 30.68 25.96
CA CYS A 308 -40.30 31.19 26.85
C CYS A 308 -40.75 32.50 27.51
N ALA A 309 -41.79 32.44 28.35
CA ALA A 309 -42.15 33.54 29.24
C ALA A 309 -42.79 32.97 30.51
N GLY A 310 -41.96 32.67 31.51
CA GLY A 310 -42.44 32.30 32.84
C GLY A 310 -41.44 31.51 33.66
N ALA A 311 -40.42 32.18 34.20
CA ALA A 311 -39.85 31.94 35.54
C ALA A 311 -38.49 32.65 35.66
N GLN A 312 -38.48 33.80 36.31
CA GLN A 312 -37.28 34.39 36.91
C GLN A 312 -37.31 34.16 38.44
N ARG A 313 -36.11 34.19 39.05
CA ARG A 313 -35.74 34.16 40.51
C ARG A 313 -35.40 32.75 41.01
N GLU A 314 -34.31 32.46 41.72
CA GLU A 314 -33.30 33.20 42.52
C GLU A 314 -32.06 32.28 42.74
N PRO A 315 -30.90 32.76 43.26
CA PRO A 315 -29.66 31.98 43.33
C PRO A 315 -29.53 31.19 44.65
N PRO A 316 -28.80 30.05 44.71
CA PRO A 316 -28.56 29.36 45.97
C PRO A 316 -27.29 29.86 46.66
N GLY A 317 -27.44 30.17 47.95
CA GLY A 317 -26.37 30.46 48.89
C GLY A 317 -25.72 29.21 49.49
N THR A 318 -24.57 29.44 50.11
CA THR A 318 -23.68 28.53 50.84
C THR A 318 -24.32 27.84 52.06
N GLY A 319 -24.04 26.55 52.26
CA GLY A 319 -24.37 25.81 53.49
C GLY A 319 -23.68 24.43 53.56
N GLN A 320 -22.97 24.19 54.66
CA GLN A 320 -22.09 23.06 54.98
C GLN A 320 -22.82 21.72 55.33
N PRO A 321 -22.08 20.59 55.54
CA PRO A 321 -22.57 19.24 55.32
C PRO A 321 -23.18 18.57 56.57
N ARG A 322 -24.00 17.54 56.36
CA ARG A 322 -24.40 16.57 57.38
C ARG A 322 -24.05 15.13 56.98
N THR A 323 -23.44 14.47 57.95
CA THR A 323 -22.94 13.10 58.04
C THR A 323 -24.06 12.06 58.21
N ILE A 324 -23.62 10.78 58.28
CA ILE A 324 -24.31 9.51 58.57
C ILE A 324 -24.65 8.73 57.29
N GLY A 325 -24.24 7.49 57.05
CA GLY A 325 -23.51 6.52 57.86
C GLY A 325 -23.76 5.12 57.27
N SER A 326 -22.70 4.33 57.19
CA SER A 326 -22.63 2.85 57.25
C SER A 326 -23.80 1.99 56.76
N GLN A 327 -23.56 1.07 55.82
CA GLN A 327 -23.27 -0.34 56.10
C GLN A 327 -23.22 -1.18 54.81
N ALA A 328 -22.22 -2.06 54.78
CA ALA A 328 -22.03 -3.12 53.81
C ALA A 328 -23.08 -4.22 53.96
N GLN A 329 -23.36 -4.98 52.89
CA GLN A 329 -23.34 -6.45 52.93
C GLN A 329 -23.57 -7.11 51.55
N ARG A 330 -22.59 -7.98 51.22
CA ARG A 330 -22.69 -9.33 50.62
C ARG A 330 -23.62 -9.53 49.41
N ILE A 331 -22.99 -9.68 48.24
CA ILE A 331 -23.58 -10.40 47.10
C ILE A 331 -23.16 -11.86 47.20
N GLY A 332 -24.14 -12.72 47.50
CA GLY A 332 -24.05 -14.16 47.40
C GLY A 332 -24.40 -14.64 45.99
N SER A 333 -23.60 -15.59 45.52
CA SER A 333 -23.79 -16.42 44.33
C SER A 333 -25.16 -17.08 44.24
N PHE A 334 -25.77 -17.12 43.05
CA PHE A 334 -26.77 -18.15 42.74
C PHE A 334 -26.68 -18.66 41.29
N GLN A 335 -26.80 -19.98 41.21
CA GLN A 335 -26.48 -20.86 40.09
C GLN A 335 -27.55 -20.86 39.00
N ARG A 336 -27.11 -21.29 37.82
CA ARG A 336 -27.89 -21.47 36.59
C ARG A 336 -28.28 -22.95 36.43
N THR A 337 -29.56 -23.26 36.53
CA THR A 337 -30.25 -24.46 36.03
C THR A 337 -31.69 -24.01 35.70
N GLY A 338 -32.43 -24.45 34.69
CA GLY A 338 -32.29 -25.37 33.57
C GLY A 338 -33.64 -25.41 32.82
N ARG A 339 -33.69 -26.16 31.72
CA ARG A 339 -34.87 -26.76 31.04
C ARG A 339 -35.79 -25.96 30.10
N SER A 340 -35.63 -26.28 28.81
CA SER A 340 -36.56 -27.00 27.89
C SER A 340 -38.04 -26.63 27.74
N GLY A 341 -38.46 -26.45 26.48
CA GLY A 341 -39.82 -26.70 25.96
C GLY A 341 -39.95 -26.28 24.48
N ARG A 342 -39.79 -27.23 23.53
CA ARG A 342 -40.81 -27.76 22.58
C ARG A 342 -41.55 -26.75 21.65
N SER A 343 -41.36 -26.98 20.34
CA SER A 343 -42.08 -26.47 19.15
C SER A 343 -43.56 -26.94 19.07
N PRO A 344 -44.44 -26.45 18.15
CA PRO A 344 -44.31 -26.66 16.68
C PRO A 344 -44.94 -25.59 15.70
N GLY A 345 -44.40 -25.58 14.47
CA GLY A 345 -45.10 -25.62 13.15
C GLY A 345 -46.15 -24.59 12.70
N CYS A 346 -45.92 -23.97 11.52
CA CYS A 346 -46.87 -23.68 10.41
C CYS A 346 -46.09 -22.98 9.26
N SER A 347 -45.77 -23.64 8.15
CA SER A 347 -46.56 -23.79 6.89
C SER A 347 -46.65 -22.54 6.01
N ALA A 348 -46.10 -22.66 4.80
CA ALA A 348 -46.19 -21.72 3.67
C ALA A 348 -47.48 -21.92 2.87
N PRO A 349 -47.77 -21.02 1.91
CA PRO A 349 -48.40 -21.43 0.65
C PRO A 349 -47.61 -21.02 -0.60
N ARG A 350 -47.91 -21.77 -1.66
CA ARG A 350 -47.36 -21.73 -3.03
C ARG A 350 -47.93 -20.58 -3.87
N ARG A 351 -47.09 -20.15 -4.83
CA ARG A 351 -47.34 -19.72 -6.23
C ARG A 351 -48.69 -19.07 -6.60
N GLY A 352 -48.57 -17.84 -7.11
CA GLY A 352 -49.12 -17.42 -8.41
C GLY A 352 -47.94 -17.10 -9.32
#